data_AF-A0A941LDC5-F1
#
_entry.id   AF-A0A941LDC5-F1
#
_cell.length_a   1.000
_cell.length_b   1.000
_cell.length_c   1.000
_cell.angle_alpha   90.00
_cell.angle_beta   90.00
_cell.angle_gamma   90.00
#
_symmetry.space_group_name_H-M   'P 1'
#
loop_
_entity.id
_entity.type
_entity.pdbx_description
1 polymer ?
#
loop_
_entity_poly.entity_id
_entity_poly.type
_entity_poly.pdbx_seq_one_letter_code
_entity_poly.pdbx_strand_id
1 'polypeptide(L)'
;MFKIKKKIEKPKPPILYNVIEDYSEFDAPGNVTACAMTLPENIPAHAKILSESYDVPLDQMTQLLSEGGVYVYPQVGGLLTRGLFACRIDPTGASPKQTWVLDLMQFAEAEQWARARGVSLADAAGEIFYRTLPEELKTKLAQKNLGLDYRTLDRAVAKGGDIKFIDFRKDWSPHFKRLCIMPDGRLVETGGLEEFAQLHQITVPQAKKLVEEGGTMDVAGGEVLACQIVNGQPAVARFSAKNYSKAKELVGAKGLHIMDALSEVAYNDSMMMRTLQRKDLGGRM
;
A
#
# COMPACT_ATOMS: atom_id res chain seq x y z
N MET A 1 -18.36 37.35 0.73
CA MET A 1 -17.17 36.72 1.33
C MET A 1 -17.64 35.68 2.34
N PHE A 2 -17.79 34.41 1.93
CA PHE A 2 -18.32 33.36 2.80
C PHE A 2 -17.18 32.75 3.63
N LYS A 3 -17.15 33.05 4.93
CA LYS A 3 -16.22 32.41 5.88
C LYS A 3 -16.77 31.03 6.25
N ILE A 4 -16.22 29.97 5.67
CA ILE A 4 -16.46 28.60 6.12
C ILE A 4 -15.81 28.45 7.50
N LYS A 5 -16.62 28.30 8.56
CA LYS A 5 -16.13 27.94 9.89
C LYS A 5 -15.55 26.53 9.81
N LYS A 6 -14.22 26.40 9.92
CA LYS A 6 -13.55 25.11 10.16
C LYS A 6 -14.20 24.48 11.39
N LYS A 7 -14.87 23.34 11.21
CA LYS A 7 -15.35 22.51 12.31
C LYS A 7 -14.12 22.18 13.16
N ILE A 8 -14.07 22.65 14.40
CA ILE A 8 -13.05 22.22 15.34
C ILE A 8 -13.38 20.75 15.61
N GLU A 9 -12.69 19.84 14.92
CA GLU A 9 -12.73 18.44 15.30
C GLU A 9 -12.23 18.37 16.74
N LYS A 10 -13.05 17.79 17.62
CA LYS A 10 -12.60 17.46 18.97
C LYS A 10 -11.33 16.61 18.82
N PRO A 11 -10.24 16.92 19.55
CA PRO A 11 -9.05 16.10 19.50
C PRO A 11 -9.46 14.66 19.82
N LYS A 12 -9.23 13.74 18.87
CA LYS A 12 -9.41 12.31 19.11
C LYS A 12 -8.56 11.96 20.33
N PRO A 13 -9.08 11.19 21.29
CA PRO A 13 -8.28 10.81 22.45
C PRO A 13 -7.00 10.14 21.94
N PRO A 14 -5.83 10.43 22.54
CA PRO A 14 -4.60 9.71 22.23
C PRO A 14 -4.80 8.25 22.65
N ILE A 15 -5.14 7.42 21.68
CA ILE A 15 -5.29 5.98 21.80
C ILE A 15 -4.05 5.40 21.12
N LEU A 16 -3.63 4.18 21.44
CA LEU A 16 -2.69 3.45 20.59
C LEU A 16 -3.33 3.37 19.20
N TYR A 17 -3.06 4.38 18.38
CA TYR A 17 -3.64 4.57 17.05
C TYR A 17 -2.67 4.05 16.00
N ASN A 18 -1.42 3.78 16.43
CA ASN A 18 -0.24 3.60 15.62
C ASN A 18 0.91 3.18 16.56
N VAL A 19 1.02 1.91 16.95
CA VAL A 19 2.38 1.36 17.10
C VAL A 19 2.90 1.19 15.67
N ILE A 20 3.11 2.30 14.97
CA ILE A 20 3.87 2.28 13.71
C ILE A 20 5.31 2.05 14.16
N GLU A 21 5.60 0.82 14.52
CA GLU A 21 6.95 0.33 14.33
C GLU A 21 7.05 0.14 12.83
N ASP A 22 7.60 1.18 12.20
CA ASP A 22 8.09 1.08 10.85
C ASP A 22 9.32 0.18 10.93
N TYR A 23 9.14 -1.10 10.60
CA TYR A 23 10.25 -2.03 10.50
C TYR A 23 11.04 -1.84 9.19
N SER A 24 10.96 -0.66 8.55
CA SER A 24 11.78 -0.31 7.40
C SER A 24 13.19 0.10 7.83
N GLU A 25 14.14 -0.80 7.63
CA GLU A 25 15.40 -0.40 7.01
C GLU A 25 15.30 -0.78 5.53
N PHE A 26 14.81 0.17 4.72
CA PHE A 26 15.07 0.37 3.28
C PHE A 26 14.94 -0.79 2.26
N ASP A 27 14.63 -2.03 2.62
CA ASP A 27 14.49 -3.12 1.65
C ASP A 27 13.15 -3.86 1.77
N ALA A 28 12.53 -4.08 0.62
CA ALA A 28 11.36 -4.92 0.48
C ALA A 28 11.74 -6.40 0.78
N PRO A 29 10.94 -7.17 1.55
CA PRO A 29 9.58 -6.90 1.98
C PRO A 29 9.47 -6.30 3.40
N GLY A 30 10.03 -5.11 3.62
CA GLY A 30 10.15 -4.48 4.95
C GLY A 30 9.01 -3.58 5.43
N ASN A 31 7.92 -3.36 4.67
CA ASN A 31 6.88 -2.42 5.11
C ASN A 31 5.70 -3.16 5.75
N VAL A 32 5.85 -3.62 7.00
CA VAL A 32 4.71 -4.06 7.82
C VAL A 32 4.47 -3.02 8.91
N THR A 33 3.45 -2.19 8.71
CA THR A 33 2.91 -1.30 9.72
C THR A 33 1.85 -2.04 10.55
N ALA A 34 2.01 -2.04 11.87
CA ALA A 34 1.06 -2.66 12.80
C ALA A 34 0.21 -1.58 13.51
N CYS A 35 -1.05 -1.43 13.14
CA CYS A 35 -1.96 -0.55 13.88
C CYS A 35 -2.64 -1.32 15.01
N ALA A 36 -2.12 -1.22 16.23
CA ALA A 36 -2.68 -1.90 17.40
C ALA A 36 -3.51 -0.95 18.26
N MET A 37 -4.70 -1.39 18.71
CA MET A 37 -5.68 -0.56 19.42
C MET A 37 -6.13 -1.21 20.74
N THR A 38 -6.30 -0.43 21.82
CA THR A 38 -6.69 -0.92 23.15
C THR A 38 -8.15 -0.69 23.53
N LEU A 39 -8.86 0.17 22.79
CA LEU A 39 -10.28 0.43 23.03
C LEU A 39 -11.17 -0.71 22.52
N PRO A 40 -12.39 -0.84 23.07
CA PRO A 40 -13.43 -1.66 22.44
C PRO A 40 -13.60 -1.27 20.98
N GLU A 41 -13.68 -2.28 20.13
CA GLU A 41 -13.82 -2.09 18.69
C GLU A 41 -15.21 -1.56 18.35
N ASN A 42 -15.25 -0.46 17.59
CA ASN A 42 -16.46 0.01 16.94
C ASN A 42 -16.54 -0.63 15.56
N ILE A 43 -17.15 -1.82 15.48
CA ILE A 43 -17.22 -2.63 14.25
C ILE A 43 -17.74 -1.80 13.06
N PRO A 44 -18.85 -1.04 13.14
CA PRO A 44 -19.32 -0.23 12.01
C PRO A 44 -18.29 0.78 11.50
N ALA A 45 -17.61 1.48 12.40
CA ALA A 45 -16.60 2.47 12.00
C ALA A 45 -15.34 1.78 11.45
N HIS A 46 -14.94 0.67 12.07
CA HIS A 46 -13.78 -0.11 11.66
C HIS A 46 -14.00 -0.72 10.27
N ALA A 47 -15.16 -1.33 10.05
CA ALA A 47 -15.56 -1.93 8.78
C ALA A 47 -15.57 -0.88 7.67
N LYS A 48 -16.08 0.33 7.93
CA LYS A 48 -16.04 1.42 6.95
C LYS A 48 -14.62 1.76 6.53
N ILE A 49 -13.72 1.94 7.49
CA ILE A 49 -12.31 2.30 7.21
C ILE A 49 -11.61 1.18 6.42
N LEU A 50 -11.75 -0.07 6.84
CA LEU A 50 -11.08 -1.19 6.18
C LEU A 50 -11.69 -1.51 4.81
N SER A 51 -13.01 -1.40 4.68
CA SER A 51 -13.73 -1.55 3.41
C SER A 51 -13.20 -0.57 2.36
N GLU A 52 -13.12 0.72 2.71
CA GLU A 52 -12.57 1.76 1.84
C GLU A 52 -11.07 1.54 1.55
N SER A 53 -10.29 1.10 2.54
CA SER A 53 -8.84 0.92 2.39
C SER A 53 -8.48 -0.28 1.50
N TYR A 54 -9.23 -1.37 1.64
CA TYR A 54 -8.93 -2.65 1.01
C TYR A 54 -9.84 -3.01 -0.15
N ASP A 55 -10.84 -2.18 -0.47
CA ASP A 55 -11.80 -2.45 -1.56
C ASP A 55 -12.54 -3.78 -1.34
N VAL A 56 -12.96 -4.01 -0.10
CA VAL A 56 -13.83 -5.13 0.29
C VAL A 56 -15.22 -4.58 0.53
N PRO A 57 -16.30 -5.18 0.01
CA PRO A 57 -17.67 -4.72 0.27
C PRO A 57 -17.95 -4.54 1.76
N LEU A 58 -18.67 -3.47 2.13
CA LEU A 58 -18.85 -3.07 3.53
C LEU A 58 -19.56 -4.15 4.38
N ASP A 59 -20.55 -4.82 3.79
CA ASP A 59 -21.26 -5.94 4.39
C ASP A 59 -20.31 -7.12 4.66
N GLN A 60 -19.49 -7.48 3.67
CA GLN A 60 -18.46 -8.51 3.80
C GLN A 60 -17.42 -8.14 4.87
N MET A 61 -16.94 -6.91 4.89
CA MET A 61 -15.98 -6.45 5.89
C MET A 61 -16.58 -6.47 7.30
N THR A 62 -17.85 -6.09 7.44
CA THR A 62 -18.57 -6.16 8.72
C THR A 62 -18.69 -7.59 9.21
N GLN A 63 -18.99 -8.54 8.31
CA GLN A 63 -19.05 -9.96 8.64
C GLN A 63 -17.68 -10.49 9.05
N LEU A 64 -16.62 -10.21 8.28
CA LEU A 64 -15.25 -10.62 8.59
C LEU A 64 -14.79 -10.12 9.96
N LEU A 65 -15.07 -8.86 10.30
CA LEU A 65 -14.74 -8.31 11.61
C LEU A 65 -15.59 -8.90 12.73
N SER A 66 -16.77 -9.45 12.44
CA SER A 66 -17.63 -10.04 13.47
C SER A 66 -17.32 -11.52 13.72
N GLU A 67 -17.03 -12.26 12.66
CA GLU A 67 -16.97 -13.73 12.66
C GLU A 67 -15.56 -14.28 12.39
N GLY A 68 -14.66 -13.45 11.87
CA GLY A 68 -13.38 -13.89 11.31
C GLY A 68 -13.57 -14.52 9.93
N GLY A 69 -12.45 -14.98 9.35
CA GLY A 69 -12.44 -15.66 8.05
C GLY A 69 -11.64 -14.90 7.01
N VAL A 70 -11.93 -15.19 5.74
CA VAL A 70 -11.18 -14.66 4.60
C VAL A 70 -12.12 -14.16 3.51
N TYR A 71 -11.68 -13.11 2.83
CA TYR A 71 -12.28 -12.61 1.60
C TYR A 71 -11.28 -12.76 0.47
N VAL A 72 -11.63 -13.58 -0.52
CA VAL A 72 -10.84 -13.78 -1.73
C VAL A 72 -11.29 -12.74 -2.76
N TYR A 73 -10.34 -11.96 -3.29
CA TYR A 73 -10.68 -10.93 -4.26
C TYR A 73 -11.13 -11.57 -5.59
N PRO A 74 -12.22 -11.09 -6.21
CA PRO A 74 -12.71 -11.64 -7.46
C PRO A 74 -11.70 -11.40 -8.59
N GLN A 75 -11.57 -12.36 -9.50
CA GLN A 75 -10.76 -12.21 -10.70
C GLN A 75 -11.47 -11.30 -11.72
N VAL A 76 -11.34 -9.99 -11.58
CA VAL A 76 -11.83 -9.00 -12.55
C VAL A 76 -10.68 -8.63 -13.49
N GLY A 77 -10.89 -8.75 -14.81
CA GLY A 77 -9.84 -8.65 -15.84
C GLY A 77 -8.81 -7.52 -15.63
N GLY A 78 -7.53 -7.88 -15.77
CA GLY A 78 -6.38 -7.05 -15.38
C GLY A 78 -5.62 -7.66 -14.20
N LEU A 79 -4.32 -7.34 -14.04
CA LEU A 79 -3.48 -7.86 -12.95
C LEU A 79 -4.07 -7.44 -11.58
N LEU A 80 -4.62 -8.41 -10.84
CA LEU A 80 -4.88 -8.23 -9.42
C LEU A 80 -3.54 -8.25 -8.67
N THR A 81 -3.40 -7.39 -7.66
CA THR A 81 -2.26 -7.45 -6.72
C THR A 81 -2.68 -7.90 -5.33
N ARG A 82 -3.98 -8.10 -5.10
CA ARG A 82 -4.57 -8.52 -3.83
C ARG A 82 -5.18 -9.91 -4.03
N GLY A 83 -4.65 -10.89 -3.32
CA GLY A 83 -5.17 -12.26 -3.38
C GLY A 83 -6.26 -12.49 -2.34
N LEU A 84 -6.00 -12.07 -1.10
CA LEU A 84 -6.88 -12.39 0.02
C LEU A 84 -6.78 -11.33 1.12
N PHE A 85 -7.92 -10.96 1.71
CA PHE A 85 -8.00 -10.29 3.00
C PHE A 85 -8.37 -11.32 4.07
N ALA A 86 -7.74 -11.25 5.23
CA ALA A 86 -8.00 -12.15 6.35
C ALA A 86 -8.34 -11.37 7.62
N CYS A 87 -9.27 -11.92 8.40
CA CYS A 87 -9.52 -11.52 9.78
C CYS A 87 -9.45 -12.77 10.67
N ARG A 88 -8.54 -12.77 11.63
CA ARG A 88 -8.41 -13.83 12.64
C ARG A 88 -8.93 -13.32 13.97
N ILE A 89 -9.87 -14.07 14.53
CA ILE A 89 -10.43 -13.85 15.85
C ILE A 89 -10.07 -15.06 16.71
N ASP A 90 -9.44 -14.82 17.85
CA ASP A 90 -9.22 -15.86 18.85
C ASP A 90 -10.53 -16.09 19.62
N PRO A 91 -11.15 -17.27 19.54
CA PRO A 91 -12.42 -17.54 20.20
C PRO A 91 -12.33 -17.49 21.73
N THR A 92 -11.12 -17.64 22.29
CA THR A 92 -10.89 -17.53 23.74
C THR A 92 -10.71 -16.09 24.20
N GLY A 93 -10.48 -15.16 23.26
CA GLY A 93 -10.11 -13.77 23.56
C GLY A 93 -8.72 -13.61 24.18
N ALA A 94 -7.88 -14.67 24.18
CA ALA A 94 -6.52 -14.61 24.72
C ALA A 94 -5.57 -13.78 23.83
N SER A 95 -5.83 -13.78 22.51
CA SER A 95 -5.09 -13.00 21.53
C SER A 95 -5.94 -11.87 20.94
N PRO A 96 -5.35 -10.70 20.64
CA PRO A 96 -6.06 -9.66 19.93
C PRO A 96 -6.51 -10.14 18.55
N LYS A 97 -7.63 -9.60 18.07
CA LYS A 97 -8.06 -9.78 16.68
C LYS A 97 -6.95 -9.28 15.75
N GLN A 98 -6.74 -9.96 14.64
CA GLN A 98 -5.74 -9.56 13.65
C GLN A 98 -6.34 -9.48 12.26
N THR A 99 -6.03 -8.41 11.52
CA THR A 99 -6.38 -8.30 10.10
C THR A 99 -5.14 -8.13 9.24
N TRP A 100 -5.12 -8.74 8.06
CA TRP A 100 -4.02 -8.61 7.12
C TRP A 100 -4.46 -8.90 5.68
N VAL A 101 -3.57 -8.61 4.73
CA VAL A 101 -3.76 -8.92 3.31
C VAL A 101 -2.60 -9.78 2.82
N LEU A 102 -2.91 -10.75 1.95
CA LEU A 102 -1.95 -11.46 1.14
C LEU A 102 -2.01 -10.95 -0.30
N ASP A 103 -0.84 -10.74 -0.89
CA ASP A 103 -0.73 -10.54 -2.35
C ASP A 103 -1.03 -11.84 -3.11
N LEU A 104 -1.05 -11.78 -4.45
CA LEU A 104 -1.35 -12.96 -5.27
C LEU A 104 -0.38 -14.12 -5.07
N MET A 105 0.91 -13.86 -4.84
CA MET A 105 1.91 -14.91 -4.67
C MET A 105 1.74 -15.60 -3.32
N GLN A 106 1.58 -14.80 -2.27
CA GLN A 106 1.28 -15.30 -0.93
C GLN A 106 -0.06 -16.04 -0.89
N PHE A 107 -1.07 -15.55 -1.63
CA PHE A 107 -2.35 -16.23 -1.76
C PHE A 107 -2.24 -17.55 -2.52
N ALA A 108 -1.54 -17.60 -3.66
CA ALA A 108 -1.32 -18.83 -4.41
C ALA A 108 -0.58 -19.87 -3.56
N GLU A 109 0.39 -19.44 -2.76
CA GLU A 109 1.08 -20.32 -1.82
C GLU A 109 0.14 -20.82 -0.71
N ALA A 110 -0.70 -19.94 -0.15
CA ALA A 110 -1.70 -20.32 0.84
C ALA A 110 -2.71 -21.32 0.28
N GLU A 111 -3.18 -21.14 -0.96
CA GLU A 111 -4.06 -22.10 -1.64
C GLU A 111 -3.38 -23.46 -1.83
N GLN A 112 -2.13 -23.46 -2.30
CA GLN A 112 -1.37 -24.70 -2.48
C GLN A 112 -1.17 -25.41 -1.14
N TRP A 113 -0.83 -24.68 -0.10
CA TRP A 113 -0.64 -25.21 1.25
C TRP A 113 -1.93 -25.78 1.83
N ALA A 114 -3.04 -25.06 1.69
CA ALA A 114 -4.37 -25.51 2.12
C ALA A 114 -4.73 -26.84 1.46
N ARG A 115 -4.55 -26.96 0.14
CA ARG A 115 -4.81 -28.18 -0.63
C ARG A 115 -3.87 -29.32 -0.24
N ALA A 116 -2.58 -29.05 -0.13
CA ALA A 116 -1.57 -30.07 0.15
C ALA A 116 -1.68 -30.66 1.56
N ARG A 117 -2.14 -29.86 2.54
CA ARG A 117 -2.21 -30.26 3.95
C ARG A 117 -3.64 -30.51 4.46
N GLY A 118 -4.67 -30.29 3.64
CA GLY A 118 -6.06 -30.47 4.04
C GLY A 118 -6.50 -29.52 5.15
N VAL A 119 -5.92 -28.32 5.22
CA VAL A 119 -6.26 -27.28 6.21
C VAL A 119 -7.14 -26.20 5.60
N SER A 120 -7.80 -25.39 6.44
CA SER A 120 -8.60 -24.27 5.95
C SER A 120 -7.73 -23.22 5.25
N LEU A 121 -8.30 -22.50 4.29
CA LEU A 121 -7.61 -21.38 3.65
C LEU A 121 -7.24 -20.27 4.64
N ALA A 122 -8.06 -20.07 5.68
CA ALA A 122 -7.78 -19.10 6.74
C ALA A 122 -6.52 -19.50 7.54
N ASP A 123 -6.40 -20.78 7.91
CA ASP A 123 -5.23 -21.29 8.63
C ASP A 123 -3.97 -21.22 7.75
N ALA A 124 -4.07 -21.65 6.48
CA ALA A 124 -2.97 -21.54 5.53
C ALA A 124 -2.53 -20.09 5.31
N ALA A 125 -3.49 -19.16 5.16
CA ALA A 125 -3.19 -17.74 5.01
C ALA A 125 -2.49 -17.16 6.24
N GLY A 126 -2.88 -17.62 7.45
CA GLY A 126 -2.19 -17.28 8.70
C GLY A 126 -0.74 -17.77 8.72
N GLU A 127 -0.50 -19.03 8.36
CA GLU A 127 0.86 -19.60 8.29
C GLU A 127 1.77 -18.82 7.33
N ILE A 128 1.28 -18.55 6.11
CA ILE A 128 2.05 -17.79 5.11
C ILE A 128 2.31 -16.37 5.62
N PHE A 129 1.30 -15.69 6.17
CA PHE A 129 1.46 -14.36 6.74
C PHE A 129 2.56 -14.33 7.80
N TYR A 130 2.43 -15.13 8.85
CA TYR A 130 3.38 -15.17 9.98
C TYR A 130 4.80 -15.52 9.54
N ARG A 131 4.96 -16.49 8.64
CA ARG A 131 6.29 -16.87 8.13
C ARG A 131 6.99 -15.72 7.40
N THR A 132 6.22 -14.85 6.74
CA THR A 132 6.75 -13.69 6.00
C THR A 132 6.97 -12.43 6.84
N LEU A 133 6.66 -12.46 8.14
CA LEU A 133 6.93 -11.33 9.04
C LEU A 133 8.42 -11.25 9.41
N PRO A 134 8.95 -10.03 9.66
CA PRO A 134 10.25 -9.85 10.29
C PRO A 134 10.33 -10.57 11.64
N GLU A 135 11.51 -11.10 11.98
CA GLU A 135 11.71 -11.89 13.20
C GLU A 135 11.47 -11.06 14.48
N GLU A 136 11.79 -9.77 14.44
CA GLU A 136 11.49 -8.83 15.52
C GLU A 136 9.98 -8.74 15.78
N LEU A 137 9.19 -8.58 14.71
CA LEU A 137 7.74 -8.48 14.82
C LEU A 137 7.12 -9.81 15.30
N LYS A 138 7.61 -10.97 14.83
CA LYS A 138 7.19 -12.27 15.39
C LYS A 138 7.47 -12.36 16.89
N THR A 139 8.64 -11.93 17.31
CA THR A 139 9.06 -11.92 18.72
C THR A 139 8.14 -11.03 19.55
N LYS A 140 7.77 -9.85 19.04
CA LYS A 140 6.81 -8.96 19.71
C LYS A 140 5.40 -9.53 19.75
N LEU A 141 4.93 -10.15 18.67
CA LEU A 141 3.61 -10.80 18.62
C LEU A 141 3.47 -11.97 19.61
N ALA A 142 4.57 -12.62 19.98
CA ALA A 142 4.59 -13.63 21.02
C ALA A 142 4.48 -13.05 22.45
N GLN A 143 4.65 -11.74 22.62
CA GLN A 143 4.60 -11.07 23.90
C GLN A 143 3.22 -10.45 24.14
N LYS A 144 2.79 -10.43 25.41
CA LYS A 144 1.55 -9.72 25.79
C LYS A 144 1.66 -8.25 25.40
N ASN A 145 0.64 -7.73 24.72
CA ASN A 145 0.58 -6.34 24.25
C ASN A 145 1.82 -5.90 23.45
N LEU A 146 2.35 -6.78 22.59
CA LEU A 146 3.53 -6.52 21.77
C LEU A 146 4.81 -6.22 22.56
N GLY A 147 4.84 -6.52 23.87
CA GLY A 147 5.98 -6.18 24.73
C GLY A 147 6.05 -4.71 25.13
N LEU A 148 4.97 -3.93 24.95
CA LEU A 148 4.93 -2.52 25.30
C LEU A 148 5.24 -2.28 26.79
N ASP A 149 6.24 -1.42 27.06
CA ASP A 149 6.49 -0.93 28.40
C ASP A 149 5.52 0.21 28.75
N TYR A 150 4.48 -0.10 29.51
CA TYR A 150 3.48 0.88 29.95
C TYR A 150 4.04 2.07 30.74
N ARG A 151 5.27 1.99 31.26
CA ARG A 151 5.92 3.10 31.96
C ARG A 151 6.41 4.19 31.01
N THR A 152 6.64 3.84 29.75
CA THR A 152 7.14 4.76 28.71
C THR A 152 6.01 5.36 27.88
N LEU A 153 4.80 4.80 27.98
CA LEU A 153 3.62 5.27 27.26
C LEU A 153 2.97 6.48 27.93
N ASP A 154 2.31 7.31 27.11
CA ASP A 154 1.42 8.35 27.62
C ASP A 154 0.35 7.76 28.56
N ARG A 155 0.05 8.45 29.66
CA ARG A 155 -0.87 7.95 30.69
C ARG A 155 -2.28 7.71 30.16
N ALA A 156 -2.75 8.48 29.18
CA ALA A 156 -4.06 8.27 28.57
C ALA A 156 -4.07 6.98 27.71
N VAL A 157 -2.95 6.67 27.07
CA VAL A 157 -2.75 5.43 26.31
C VAL A 157 -2.66 4.22 27.24
N ALA A 158 -1.84 4.31 28.29
CA ALA A 158 -1.64 3.22 29.25
C ALA A 158 -2.94 2.81 29.97
N LYS A 159 -3.85 3.77 30.19
CA LYS A 159 -5.20 3.52 30.74
C LYS A 159 -6.11 2.70 29.84
N GLY A 160 -5.83 2.60 28.55
CA GLY A 160 -6.62 1.80 27.60
C GLY A 160 -6.54 0.30 27.84
N GLY A 161 -5.53 -0.19 28.57
CA GLY A 161 -5.39 -1.60 28.93
C GLY A 161 -4.76 -2.45 27.83
N ASP A 162 -5.22 -3.69 27.72
CA ASP A 162 -4.70 -4.68 26.76
C ASP A 162 -5.16 -4.38 25.32
N ILE A 163 -4.30 -4.68 24.35
CA ILE A 163 -4.60 -4.57 22.91
C ILE A 163 -5.78 -5.48 22.57
N LYS A 164 -6.76 -4.93 21.83
CA LYS A 164 -7.99 -5.60 21.42
C LYS A 164 -7.93 -6.07 19.99
N PHE A 165 -7.34 -5.27 19.11
CA PHE A 165 -7.14 -5.63 17.72
C PHE A 165 -5.86 -5.02 17.15
N ILE A 166 -5.31 -5.68 16.14
CA ILE A 166 -4.12 -5.30 15.40
C ILE A 166 -4.45 -5.39 13.91
N ASP A 167 -4.35 -4.26 13.21
CA ASP A 167 -4.46 -4.23 11.77
C ASP A 167 -3.07 -4.17 11.17
N PHE A 168 -2.68 -5.24 10.48
CA PHE A 168 -1.46 -5.27 9.71
C PHE A 168 -1.70 -4.60 8.38
N ARG A 169 -1.21 -3.39 8.30
CA ARG A 169 -0.91 -2.75 7.03
C ARG A 169 0.46 -3.24 6.64
N LYS A 170 0.52 -4.38 5.96
CA LYS A 170 1.65 -4.59 5.06
C LYS A 170 1.48 -3.50 4.02
N ASP A 171 2.19 -2.39 4.21
CA ASP A 171 2.14 -1.19 3.39
C ASP A 171 2.76 -1.62 2.08
N TRP A 172 1.90 -2.27 1.31
CA TRP A 172 2.17 -2.88 0.04
C TRP A 172 3.15 -4.07 0.08
N SER A 173 2.83 -5.11 -0.68
CA SER A 173 3.75 -6.18 -1.07
C SER A 173 5.11 -5.56 -1.47
N PRO A 174 6.26 -6.25 -1.31
CA PRO A 174 7.48 -5.88 -2.03
C PRO A 174 7.26 -5.67 -3.54
N HIS A 175 6.14 -6.19 -4.05
CA HIS A 175 5.69 -6.18 -5.43
C HIS A 175 4.66 -5.09 -5.75
N PHE A 176 4.41 -4.13 -4.87
CA PHE A 176 3.27 -3.27 -5.11
C PHE A 176 3.61 -2.05 -5.97
N LYS A 177 2.80 -2.00 -7.03
CA LYS A 177 2.57 -1.09 -8.14
C LYS A 177 3.45 0.16 -8.20
N ARG A 178 4.58 0.04 -8.87
CA ARG A 178 5.09 1.19 -9.64
C ARG A 178 4.05 1.46 -10.73
N LEU A 179 3.17 2.43 -10.49
CA LEU A 179 2.26 2.93 -11.49
C LEU A 179 3.10 3.76 -12.46
N CYS A 180 3.40 3.18 -13.61
CA CYS A 180 4.02 3.92 -14.70
C CYS A 180 2.93 4.46 -15.62
N ILE A 181 2.88 5.79 -15.78
CA ILE A 181 2.11 6.38 -16.88
C ILE A 181 2.92 6.17 -18.16
N MET A 182 2.38 5.39 -19.09
CA MET A 182 2.99 5.15 -20.39
C MET A 182 2.71 6.31 -21.36
N PRO A 183 3.49 6.47 -22.43
CA PRO A 183 3.28 7.56 -23.39
C PRO A 183 1.91 7.54 -24.07
N ASP A 184 1.28 6.37 -24.16
CA ASP A 184 -0.08 6.18 -24.69
C ASP A 184 -1.18 6.45 -23.65
N GLY A 185 -0.80 6.91 -22.46
CA GLY A 185 -1.71 7.22 -21.36
C GLY A 185 -2.15 6.02 -20.53
N ARG A 186 -1.73 4.79 -20.86
CA ARG A 186 -2.02 3.63 -20.01
C ARG A 186 -1.29 3.77 -18.68
N LEU A 187 -1.98 3.41 -17.60
CA LEU A 187 -1.34 3.11 -16.32
C LEU A 187 -0.94 1.65 -16.35
N VAL A 188 0.37 1.39 -16.28
CA VAL A 188 0.92 0.04 -16.17
C VAL A 188 1.42 -0.16 -14.76
N GLU A 189 1.07 -1.30 -14.17
CA GLU A 189 1.49 -1.70 -12.84
C GLU A 189 2.52 -2.82 -12.98
N THR A 190 3.68 -2.66 -12.33
CA THR A 190 4.71 -3.71 -12.28
C THR A 190 4.83 -4.27 -10.87
N GLY A 191 4.94 -5.59 -10.78
CA GLY A 191 5.09 -6.40 -9.60
C GLY A 191 6.50 -6.46 -9.01
N GLY A 192 7.51 -5.69 -9.44
CA GLY A 192 8.87 -5.85 -8.90
C GLY A 192 9.92 -5.05 -9.65
N LEU A 193 11.17 -5.02 -9.16
CA LEU A 193 12.27 -4.34 -9.87
C LEU A 193 12.62 -5.07 -11.17
N GLU A 194 12.52 -6.40 -11.19
CA GLU A 194 12.77 -7.27 -12.33
C GLU A 194 11.75 -7.02 -13.44
N GLU A 195 10.46 -7.03 -13.10
CA GLU A 195 9.39 -6.76 -14.07
C GLU A 195 9.44 -5.32 -14.55
N PHE A 196 9.72 -4.35 -13.67
CA PHE A 196 9.92 -2.97 -14.04
C PHE A 196 11.10 -2.79 -15.00
N ALA A 197 12.24 -3.43 -14.69
CA ALA A 197 13.42 -3.41 -15.54
C ALA A 197 13.13 -4.02 -16.91
N GLN A 198 12.43 -5.16 -16.95
CA GLN A 198 12.02 -5.83 -18.19
C GLN A 198 11.07 -4.97 -19.03
N LEU A 199 10.02 -4.42 -18.41
CA LEU A 199 9.04 -3.56 -19.08
C LEU A 199 9.70 -2.35 -19.75
N HIS A 200 10.68 -1.75 -19.05
CA HIS A 200 11.36 -0.56 -19.51
C HIS A 200 12.64 -0.82 -20.29
N GLN A 201 13.02 -2.09 -20.46
CA GLN A 201 14.25 -2.51 -21.13
C GLN A 201 15.50 -1.85 -20.51
N ILE A 202 15.52 -1.76 -19.18
CA ILE A 202 16.65 -1.31 -18.38
C ILE A 202 17.15 -2.46 -17.50
N THR A 203 18.28 -2.27 -16.83
CA THR A 203 18.80 -3.26 -15.86
C THR A 203 18.16 -3.09 -14.48
N VAL A 204 18.14 -4.16 -13.67
CA VAL A 204 17.63 -4.10 -12.29
C VAL A 204 18.37 -3.07 -11.42
N PRO A 205 19.71 -2.92 -11.48
CA PRO A 205 20.40 -1.85 -10.76
C PRO A 205 19.99 -0.44 -11.19
N GLN A 206 19.73 -0.23 -12.48
CA GLN A 206 19.21 1.04 -12.99
C GLN A 206 17.80 1.32 -12.48
N ALA A 207 16.93 0.31 -12.49
CA ALA A 207 15.60 0.39 -11.92
C ALA A 207 15.63 0.75 -10.43
N LYS A 208 16.50 0.07 -9.65
CA LYS A 208 16.68 0.32 -8.21
C LYS A 208 17.08 1.78 -7.96
N LYS A 209 18.14 2.23 -8.64
CA LYS A 209 18.65 3.60 -8.51
C LYS A 209 17.59 4.66 -8.82
N LEU A 210 16.87 4.52 -9.94
CA LEU A 210 15.85 5.49 -10.37
C LEU A 210 14.69 5.59 -9.36
N VAL A 211 14.32 4.46 -8.75
CA VAL A 211 13.20 4.37 -7.82
C VAL A 211 13.56 4.91 -6.43
N GLU A 212 14.82 4.76 -6.00
CA GLU A 212 15.31 5.24 -4.71
C GLU A 212 15.67 6.73 -4.74
N GLU A 213 16.35 7.16 -5.80
CA GLU A 213 16.92 8.51 -5.89
C GLU A 213 16.03 9.49 -6.66
N GLY A 214 15.07 8.98 -7.44
CA GLY A 214 14.30 9.78 -8.41
C GLY A 214 15.15 10.23 -9.61
N GLY A 215 14.60 11.16 -10.41
CA GLY A 215 15.30 11.77 -11.54
C GLY A 215 14.86 11.23 -12.90
N THR A 216 15.71 11.38 -13.92
CA THR A 216 15.43 10.96 -15.30
C THR A 216 16.40 9.90 -15.78
N MET A 217 15.92 8.97 -16.60
CA MET A 217 16.72 7.94 -17.24
C MET A 217 16.32 7.78 -18.70
N ASP A 218 17.27 7.96 -19.60
CA ASP A 218 17.04 7.69 -21.02
C ASP A 218 16.86 6.18 -21.24
N VAL A 219 15.88 5.81 -22.06
CA VAL A 219 15.62 4.43 -22.45
C VAL A 219 15.66 4.30 -23.97
N ALA A 220 15.60 3.06 -24.48
CA ALA A 220 15.68 2.80 -25.92
C ALA A 220 14.64 3.61 -26.72
N GLY A 221 15.00 4.00 -27.95
CA GLY A 221 14.12 4.75 -28.84
C GLY A 221 14.06 6.27 -28.59
N GLY A 222 14.97 6.81 -27.77
CA GLY A 222 15.02 8.24 -27.44
C GLY A 222 13.94 8.68 -26.44
N GLU A 223 13.28 7.72 -25.80
CA GLU A 223 12.31 7.93 -24.74
C GLU A 223 13.00 8.17 -23.40
N VAL A 224 12.25 8.67 -22.42
CA VAL A 224 12.77 8.92 -21.07
C VAL A 224 11.82 8.40 -20.01
N LEU A 225 12.37 7.77 -18.98
CA LEU A 225 11.69 7.54 -17.71
C LEU A 225 11.97 8.71 -16.79
N ALA A 226 10.92 9.25 -16.19
CA ALA A 226 11.00 10.27 -15.16
C ALA A 226 10.39 9.70 -13.87
N CYS A 227 11.11 9.84 -12.77
CA CYS A 227 10.71 9.41 -11.43
C CYS A 227 10.74 10.61 -10.49
N GLN A 228 9.61 10.92 -9.85
CA GLN A 228 9.54 11.90 -8.76
C GLN A 228 9.28 11.17 -7.45
N ILE A 229 10.00 11.55 -6.40
CA ILE A 229 9.74 11.05 -5.06
C ILE A 229 8.78 12.04 -4.38
N VAL A 230 7.51 11.64 -4.23
CA VAL A 230 6.46 12.46 -3.62
C VAL A 230 6.05 11.80 -2.30
N ASN A 231 6.24 12.50 -1.18
CA ASN A 231 5.96 11.97 0.17
C ASN A 231 6.63 10.61 0.43
N GLY A 232 7.87 10.44 -0.05
CA GLY A 232 8.62 9.19 0.09
C GLY A 232 8.20 8.07 -0.87
N GLN A 233 7.29 8.34 -1.82
CA GLN A 233 6.84 7.34 -2.80
C GLN A 233 7.30 7.68 -4.22
N PRO A 234 7.81 6.69 -4.98
CA PRO A 234 8.24 6.88 -6.36
C PRO A 234 7.04 6.93 -7.31
N ALA A 235 6.86 8.07 -7.98
CA ALA A 235 5.90 8.27 -9.06
C ALA A 235 6.64 8.27 -10.40
N VAL A 236 6.36 7.29 -11.27
CA VAL A 236 7.08 7.09 -12.53
C VAL A 236 6.19 7.42 -13.73
N ALA A 237 6.75 8.11 -14.71
CA ALA A 237 6.14 8.30 -16.02
C ALA A 237 7.17 8.05 -17.12
N ARG A 238 6.74 7.42 -18.21
CA ARG A 238 7.52 7.21 -19.42
C ARG A 238 7.04 8.18 -20.49
N PHE A 239 7.97 8.87 -21.11
CA PHE A 239 7.70 9.86 -22.14
C PHE A 239 8.25 9.41 -23.48
N SER A 240 7.46 9.61 -24.54
CA SER A 240 7.94 9.40 -25.90
C SER A 240 9.09 10.35 -26.24
N ALA A 241 9.90 10.01 -27.26
CA ALA A 241 10.96 10.88 -27.75
C ALA A 241 10.45 12.29 -28.11
N LYS A 242 9.25 12.38 -28.70
CA LYS A 242 8.60 13.66 -29.04
C LYS A 242 8.31 14.50 -27.79
N ASN A 243 7.80 13.89 -26.72
CA ASN A 243 7.48 14.61 -25.49
C ASN A 243 8.77 15.05 -24.79
N TYR A 244 9.81 14.21 -24.82
CA TYR A 244 11.10 14.56 -24.24
C TYR A 244 11.81 15.70 -24.99
N SER A 245 11.79 15.70 -26.33
CA SER A 245 12.32 16.81 -27.13
C SER A 245 11.63 18.13 -26.80
N LYS A 246 10.29 18.14 -26.71
CA LYS A 246 9.53 19.33 -26.28
C LYS A 246 9.93 19.79 -24.88
N ALA A 247 10.14 18.88 -23.94
CA ALA A 247 10.59 19.24 -22.60
C ALA A 247 11.98 19.89 -22.63
N LYS A 248 12.92 19.36 -23.44
CA LYS A 248 14.25 19.98 -23.64
C LYS A 248 14.16 21.38 -24.26
N GLU A 249 13.25 21.59 -25.21
CA GLU A 249 12.99 22.93 -25.77
C GLU A 249 12.46 23.90 -24.70
N LEU A 250 11.54 23.46 -23.83
CA LEU A 250 11.05 24.27 -22.72
C LEU A 250 12.14 24.60 -21.70
N VAL A 251 13.04 23.68 -21.40
CA VAL A 251 14.23 23.94 -20.57
C VAL A 251 15.07 25.06 -21.18
N GLY A 252 15.38 24.98 -22.48
CA GLY A 252 16.17 26.00 -23.17
C GLY A 252 15.46 27.36 -23.29
N ALA A 253 14.15 27.37 -23.52
CA ALA A 253 13.38 28.59 -23.73
C ALA A 253 12.98 29.31 -22.44
N LYS A 254 12.70 28.56 -21.36
CA LYS A 254 12.15 29.10 -20.11
C LYS A 254 13.10 28.94 -18.91
N GLY A 255 14.24 28.26 -19.07
CA GLY A 255 15.18 28.00 -17.97
C GLY A 255 14.64 27.06 -16.89
N LEU A 256 13.65 26.22 -17.23
CA LEU A 256 13.03 25.28 -16.29
C LEU A 256 13.94 24.10 -15.97
N HIS A 257 13.73 23.46 -14.82
CA HIS A 257 14.30 22.15 -14.56
C HIS A 257 13.61 21.09 -15.44
N ILE A 258 14.34 20.06 -15.89
CA ILE A 258 13.82 19.08 -16.86
C ILE A 258 12.58 18.33 -16.34
N MET A 259 12.51 18.05 -15.04
CA MET A 259 11.34 17.40 -14.42
C MET A 259 10.08 18.29 -14.44
N ASP A 260 10.26 19.60 -14.30
CA ASP A 260 9.14 20.57 -14.36
C ASP A 260 8.66 20.71 -15.80
N ALA A 261 9.58 20.77 -16.76
CA ALA A 261 9.27 20.78 -18.18
C ALA A 261 8.54 19.50 -18.63
N LEU A 262 8.96 18.33 -18.16
CA LEU A 262 8.27 17.05 -18.41
C LEU A 262 6.87 17.03 -17.80
N SER A 263 6.69 17.58 -16.61
CA SER A 263 5.38 17.70 -15.97
C SER A 263 4.45 18.63 -16.75
N GLU A 264 4.96 19.76 -17.25
CA GLU A 264 4.20 20.68 -18.12
C GLU A 264 3.80 20.01 -19.44
N VAL A 265 4.70 19.23 -20.05
CA VAL A 265 4.39 18.47 -21.27
C VAL A 265 3.34 17.39 -21.00
N ALA A 266 3.46 16.64 -19.90
CA ALA A 266 2.47 15.62 -19.51
C ALA A 266 1.08 16.23 -19.29
N TYR A 267 0.99 17.33 -18.55
CA TYR A 267 -0.29 17.97 -18.23
C TYR A 267 -1.03 18.49 -19.48
N ASN A 268 -0.26 18.95 -20.47
CA ASN A 268 -0.80 19.43 -21.75
C ASN A 268 -1.02 18.30 -22.78
N ASP A 269 -0.57 17.07 -22.49
CA ASP A 269 -0.79 15.91 -23.36
C ASP A 269 -2.08 15.18 -22.98
N SER A 270 -3.12 15.41 -23.79
CA SER A 270 -4.45 14.79 -23.62
C SER A 270 -4.43 13.27 -23.58
N MET A 271 -3.44 12.61 -24.20
CA MET A 271 -3.32 11.15 -24.13
C MET A 271 -2.76 10.72 -22.78
N MET A 272 -1.67 11.34 -22.30
CA MET A 272 -1.11 11.01 -20.98
C MET A 272 -2.08 11.30 -19.84
N MET A 273 -2.89 12.36 -19.94
CA MET A 273 -3.89 12.71 -18.93
C MET A 273 -5.17 11.88 -18.96
N ARG A 274 -5.38 11.08 -20.01
CA ARG A 274 -6.66 10.39 -20.28
C ARG A 274 -7.09 9.44 -19.15
N THR A 275 -6.14 8.73 -18.55
CA THR A 275 -6.43 7.74 -17.51
C THR A 275 -6.51 8.37 -16.11
N LEU A 276 -5.77 9.47 -15.87
CA LEU A 276 -5.88 10.27 -14.65
C LEU A 276 -7.27 10.95 -14.56
N GLN A 277 -7.76 11.51 -15.67
CA GLN A 277 -9.10 12.13 -15.73
C GLN A 277 -10.24 11.12 -15.50
N ARG A 278 -10.07 9.85 -15.88
CA ARG A 278 -11.06 8.79 -15.62
C ARG A 278 -11.13 8.38 -14.15
N LYS A 279 -10.01 8.46 -13.40
CA LYS A 279 -10.01 8.20 -11.94
C LYS A 279 -10.77 9.27 -11.17
N ASP A 280 -10.65 10.54 -11.54
CA ASP A 280 -11.41 11.64 -10.91
C ASP A 280 -12.93 11.52 -11.10
N LEU A 281 -13.37 10.91 -12.19
CA LEU A 281 -14.80 10.68 -12.47
C LEU A 281 -15.39 9.47 -11.71
N GLY A 282 -14.55 8.54 -11.22
CA GLY A 282 -14.99 7.39 -10.42
C GLY A 282 -15.16 7.68 -8.93
N GLY A 283 -14.66 8.82 -8.44
CA GLY A 283 -14.77 9.26 -7.04
C GLY A 283 -16.04 10.06 -6.70
N ARG A 284 -16.96 10.21 -7.65
CA ARG A 284 -18.29 10.83 -7.45
C ARG A 284 -19.39 9.94 -8.01
N MET A 285 -19.71 8.86 -7.31
CA MET A 285 -21.08 8.34 -7.17
C MET A 285 -21.25 7.80 -5.77
#